data_AF-A0A2T6CYQ0-F1
#
_entry.id   AF-A0A2T6CYQ0-F1
#
_cell.length_a   1.000
_cell.length_b   1.000
_cell.length_c   1.000
_cell.angle_alpha   90.00
_cell.angle_beta   90.00
_cell.angle_gamma   90.00
#
_symmetry.space_group_name_H-M   'P 1'
#
loop_
_entity.id
_entity.type
_entity.pdbx_description
1 polymer ?
#
loop_
_entity_poly.entity_id
_entity_poly.type
_entity_poly.pdbx_seq_one_letter_code
_entity_poly.pdbx_strand_id
1 'polypeptide(L)'
;MENGMSGVDWVSEDGRCHDPQRIDFLSRYLKELGRAIADGIDVRGYFLWSVLDNFEWAEGYKERFGIIHVDFETQTRTLKDSAYWYRDLIQAGGFNL
;
A
#
# COMPACT_ATOMS: atom_id res chain seq x y z
N MET A 1 -11.23 -8.67 -1.43
CA MET A 1 -10.19 -9.23 -0.54
C MET A 1 -9.34 -8.06 -0.05
N GLU A 2 -9.01 -8.02 1.23
CA GLU A 2 -8.09 -7.03 1.81
C GLU A 2 -6.68 -7.62 1.93
N ASN A 3 -5.66 -6.88 1.52
CA ASN A 3 -4.27 -7.30 1.62
C ASN A 3 -3.36 -6.08 1.76
N GLY A 4 -2.31 -6.21 2.57
CA GLY A 4 -1.45 -5.11 2.98
C GLY A 4 -0.18 -5.59 3.66
N MET A 5 0.75 -4.66 3.85
CA MET A 5 2.00 -4.90 4.57
C MET A 5 2.24 -3.75 5.55
N SER A 6 2.55 -4.06 6.80
CA SER A 6 3.07 -3.06 7.72
C SER A 6 4.54 -2.78 7.45
N GLY A 7 4.95 -1.55 7.72
CA GLY A 7 6.34 -1.12 7.65
C GLY A 7 6.65 -0.12 8.75
N VAL A 8 7.94 0.07 9.02
CA VAL A 8 8.42 1.18 9.83
C VAL A 8 8.81 2.29 8.86
N ASP A 9 7.83 3.12 8.49
CA ASP A 9 8.04 4.21 7.53
C ASP A 9 8.19 5.57 8.22
N TRP A 10 9.02 6.43 7.64
CA TRP A 10 9.21 7.82 8.08
C TRP A 10 9.31 8.76 6.88
N VAL A 11 8.99 10.02 7.11
CA VAL A 11 9.20 11.09 6.13
C VAL A 11 10.67 11.49 6.18
N SER A 12 11.35 11.40 5.04
CA SER A 12 12.76 11.74 4.87
C SER A 12 12.94 13.26 4.76
N GLU A 13 14.20 13.72 4.79
CA GLU A 13 14.53 15.16 4.71
C GLU A 13 14.03 15.85 3.44
N ASP A 14 13.82 15.10 2.36
CA ASP A 14 13.26 15.58 1.10
C ASP A 14 11.72 15.75 1.12
N GLY A 15 11.08 15.46 2.26
CA GLY A 15 9.65 15.55 2.46
C GLY A 15 8.85 14.36 1.92
N ARG A 16 9.52 13.28 1.50
CA ARG A 16 8.88 12.07 0.97
C ARG A 16 8.99 10.89 1.92
N CYS A 17 8.07 9.94 1.78
CA CYS A 17 8.07 8.70 2.54
C CYS A 17 8.39 7.54 1.59
N HIS A 18 9.64 7.06 1.65
CA HIS A 18 10.13 5.98 0.79
C HIS A 18 9.84 4.61 1.41
N ASP A 19 9.00 3.82 0.75
CA ASP A 19 8.53 2.51 1.23
C ASP A 19 8.66 1.40 0.17
N PRO A 20 9.87 1.17 -0.37
CA PRO A 20 10.07 0.23 -1.48
C PRO A 20 9.68 -1.21 -1.13
N GLN A 21 9.73 -1.60 0.14
CA GLN A 21 9.31 -2.93 0.58
C GLN A 21 7.80 -3.14 0.39
N ARG A 22 6.99 -2.08 0.59
CA ARG A 22 5.54 -2.13 0.37
C ARG A 22 5.22 -2.30 -1.11
N ILE A 23 5.96 -1.60 -1.98
CA ILE A 23 5.84 -1.76 -3.44
C ILE A 23 6.20 -3.18 -3.86
N ASP A 24 7.32 -3.74 -3.39
CA ASP A 24 7.72 -5.12 -3.70
C ASP A 24 6.63 -6.12 -3.29
N PHE A 25 6.16 -6.03 -2.04
CA PHE A 25 5.12 -6.91 -1.52
C PHE A 25 3.84 -6.87 -2.36
N LEU A 26 3.31 -5.68 -2.62
CA LEU A 26 2.07 -5.50 -3.38
C LEU A 26 2.24 -5.96 -4.83
N SER A 27 3.37 -5.64 -5.47
CA SER A 27 3.64 -6.04 -6.85
C SER A 27 3.65 -7.56 -7.01
N ARG A 28 4.29 -8.28 -6.08
CA ARG A 28 4.35 -9.74 -6.08
C ARG A 28 2.98 -10.35 -5.85
N TYR A 29 2.21 -9.80 -4.91
CA TYR A 29 0.86 -10.31 -4.63
C TYR A 29 -0.09 -10.10 -5.82
N LEU A 30 -0.11 -8.90 -6.39
CA LEU A 30 -0.98 -8.57 -7.52
C LEU A 30 -0.62 -9.36 -8.78
N LYS A 31 0.66 -9.70 -8.96
CA LYS A 31 1.10 -10.60 -10.04
C LYS A 31 0.50 -12.01 -9.91
N GLU A 32 0.52 -12.58 -8.71
CA GLU A 32 -0.09 -13.90 -8.48
C GLU A 32 -1.63 -13.83 -8.56
N LEU A 33 -2.24 -12.73 -8.12
CA LEU A 33 -3.67 -12.49 -8.31
C LEU A 33 -4.04 -12.42 -9.80
N GLY A 34 -3.22 -11.75 -10.61
CA GLY A 34 -3.37 -11.72 -12.07
C GLY A 34 -3.30 -13.10 -12.71
N ARG A 35 -2.41 -13.98 -12.22
CA ARG A 35 -2.36 -15.38 -12.67
C ARG A 35 -3.62 -16.16 -12.29
N ALA A 36 -4.11 -16.02 -11.06
CA ALA A 36 -5.35 -16.66 -10.63
C ALA A 36 -6.55 -16.24 -11.51
N ILE A 37 -6.62 -14.95 -11.89
CA ILE A 37 -7.63 -14.45 -12.83
C ILE A 37 -7.46 -15.08 -14.21
N ALA A 38 -6.23 -15.17 -14.72
CA ALA A 38 -5.93 -15.81 -16.00
C ALA A 38 -6.29 -17.31 -16.02
N ASP A 39 -6.19 -17.98 -14.87
CA ASP A 39 -6.59 -19.38 -14.68
C ASP A 39 -8.12 -19.56 -14.55
N GLY A 40 -8.90 -18.47 -14.63
CA GLY A 40 -10.35 -18.48 -14.69
C GLY A 40 -11.07 -18.26 -13.35
N ILE A 41 -10.34 -17.85 -12.29
CA ILE A 41 -10.97 -17.49 -11.01
C ILE A 41 -11.67 -16.12 -11.15
N ASP A 42 -12.97 -16.07 -10.79
CA ASP A 42 -13.76 -14.83 -10.78
C ASP A 42 -13.36 -13.91 -9.61
N VAL A 43 -12.39 -13.02 -9.87
CA VAL A 43 -11.99 -11.95 -8.95
C VAL A 43 -12.55 -10.62 -9.45
N ARG A 44 -13.42 -10.01 -8.64
CA ARG A 44 -14.12 -8.76 -9.01
C ARG A 44 -13.48 -7.50 -8.46
N GLY A 45 -12.52 -7.64 -7.56
CA GLY A 45 -11.87 -6.48 -6.95
C GLY A 45 -10.82 -6.84 -5.91
N TYR A 46 -9.86 -5.94 -5.78
CA TYR A 46 -8.80 -5.97 -4.78
C TYR A 46 -8.86 -4.68 -3.97
N PHE A 47 -8.88 -4.81 -2.65
CA PHE A 47 -8.90 -3.67 -1.73
C PHE A 47 -7.58 -3.65 -0.95
N LEU A 48 -6.85 -2.55 -1.07
CA LEU A 48 -5.58 -2.37 -0.40
C LEU A 48 -5.81 -2.06 1.08
N TRP A 49 -5.11 -2.78 1.95
CA TRP A 49 -4.97 -2.44 3.36
C TRP A 49 -3.62 -1.72 3.58
N SER A 50 -3.58 -0.43 3.88
CA SER A 50 -4.71 0.50 4.05
C SER A 50 -4.46 1.80 3.29
N VAL A 51 -5.48 2.67 3.25
CA VAL A 51 -5.33 3.99 2.63
C VAL A 51 -4.45 4.90 3.51
N LEU A 52 -4.68 4.93 4.81
CA LEU A 52 -3.99 5.79 5.78
C LEU A 52 -3.30 4.93 6.83
N ASP A 53 -2.15 5.40 7.33
CA ASP A 53 -1.65 4.89 8.61
C ASP A 53 -2.72 5.11 9.68
N ASN A 54 -3.02 4.06 10.44
CA ASN A 54 -4.14 4.00 11.36
C ASN A 54 -3.72 3.41 12.71
N PHE A 55 -4.62 3.53 13.69
CA PHE A 55 -4.49 2.84 14.97
C PHE A 55 -4.68 1.34 14.77
N GLU A 56 -3.69 0.55 15.16
CA GLU A 56 -3.72 -0.91 15.10
C GLU A 56 -3.89 -1.47 16.52
N TRP A 57 -5.15 -1.59 16.97
CA TRP A 57 -5.60 -2.25 18.21
C TRP A 57 -4.56 -2.38 19.33
N ALA A 58 -3.91 -3.55 19.44
CA ALA A 58 -2.96 -3.87 20.51
C ALA A 58 -1.59 -3.21 20.33
N GLU A 59 -1.23 -2.82 19.11
CA GLU A 59 0.06 -2.27 18.71
C GLU A 59 0.08 -0.73 18.67
N GLY A 60 -1.09 -0.11 18.79
CA GLY A 60 -1.22 1.35 18.80
C GLY A 60 -0.84 1.94 17.45
N TYR A 61 0.14 2.86 17.44
CA TYR A 61 0.55 3.62 16.25
C TYR A 61 1.92 3.21 15.71
N LYS A 62 2.46 2.07 16.16
CA LYS A 62 3.80 1.61 15.77
C LYS A 62 3.81 1.07 14.35
N GLU A 63 2.78 0.30 13.99
CA GLU A 63 2.65 -0.32 12.68
C GLU A 63 2.04 0.67 11.69
N ARG A 64 2.68 0.83 10.52
CA ARG A 64 2.20 1.70 9.44
C ARG A 64 1.79 0.85 8.25
N PHE A 65 0.49 0.73 8.00
CA PHE A 65 -0.06 -0.03 6.87
C PHE A 65 -0.44 0.85 5.68
N GLY A 66 -0.60 2.16 5.89
CA GLY A 66 -1.14 3.06 4.89
C GLY A 66 -0.21 3.25 3.71
N ILE A 67 -0.77 3.50 2.53
CA ILE A 67 0.00 4.16 1.44
C ILE A 67 0.12 5.67 1.64
N ILE A 68 -0.59 6.21 2.63
CA ILE A 68 -0.47 7.60 3.08
C ILE A 68 0.06 7.58 4.51
N HIS A 69 1.24 8.18 4.70
CA HIS A 69 1.83 8.42 6.01
C HIS A 69 1.00 9.45 6.78
N VAL A 70 0.75 9.18 8.06
CA VAL A 70 0.10 10.11 8.98
C VAL A 70 1.07 10.43 10.11
N ASP A 71 1.35 11.72 10.29
CA ASP A 71 1.89 12.24 11.54
C ASP A 71 0.75 12.32 12.55
N PHE A 72 0.79 11.51 13.61
CA PHE A 72 -0.29 11.45 14.58
C PHE A 72 -0.36 12.67 15.51
N GLU A 73 0.75 13.40 15.68
CA GLU A 73 0.77 14.62 16.49
C GLU A 73 0.19 15.80 15.71
N THR A 74 0.64 15.99 14.46
CA THR A 74 0.25 17.15 13.65
C THR A 74 -0.94 16.89 12.72
N GLN A 75 -1.34 15.62 12.55
CA GLN A 75 -2.33 15.15 11.58
C GLN A 75 -1.95 15.40 10.11
N THR A 76 -0.69 15.77 9.85
CA THR A 76 -0.16 15.95 8.50
C THR A 76 -0.18 14.62 7.75
N ARG A 77 -0.58 14.67 6.48
CA ARG A 77 -0.68 13.50 5.60
C ARG A 77 0.30 13.62 4.45
N THR A 78 1.15 12.61 4.29
CA THR A 78 2.17 12.58 3.25
C THR A 78 1.99 11.32 2.41
N LEU A 79 1.82 11.48 1.10
CA LEU A 79 1.76 10.33 0.18
C LEU A 79 3.10 9.60 0.20
N LYS A 80 3.06 8.27 0.41
CA LYS A 80 4.24 7.42 0.28
C LYS A 80 4.52 7.11 -1.18
N ASP A 81 5.71 6.61 -1.49
CA ASP A 81 6.06 6.17 -2.85
C ASP A 81 5.09 5.10 -3.37
N SER A 82 4.65 4.20 -2.49
CA SER A 82 3.60 3.22 -2.82
C SER A 82 2.27 3.82 -3.24
N ALA A 83 1.88 5.02 -2.78
CA ALA A 83 0.67 5.69 -3.25
C ALA A 83 0.78 6.11 -4.71
N TYR A 84 1.94 6.66 -5.09
CA TYR A 84 2.21 7.05 -6.48
C TYR A 84 2.30 5.82 -7.37
N TRP A 85 3.00 4.78 -6.93
CA TRP A 85 3.08 3.50 -7.63
C TRP A 85 1.69 2.87 -7.83
N TYR A 86 0.86 2.84 -6.79
CA TYR A 86 -0.47 2.23 -6.88
C TYR A 86 -1.42 3.04 -7.79
N ARG A 87 -1.32 4.37 -7.78
CA ARG A 87 -2.00 5.24 -8.76
C ARG A 87 -1.63 4.86 -10.19
N ASP A 88 -0.34 4.77 -10.48
CA ASP A 88 0.17 4.49 -11.82
C ASP A 88 -0.23 3.08 -12.28
N LEU A 89 -0.23 2.11 -11.36
CA LEU A 89 -0.72 0.76 -11.60
C LEU A 89 -2.20 0.74 -12.01
N ILE A 90 -3.06 1.45 -11.29
CA ILE A 90 -4.50 1.55 -11.60
C ILE A 90 -4.69 2.19 -12.98
N GLN A 91 -3.95 3.28 -13.27
CA GLN A 91 -3.99 3.95 -14.57
C GLN A 91 -3.56 3.03 -15.72
N ALA A 92 -2.61 2.13 -15.48
CA ALA A 92 -2.12 1.15 -16.45
C ALA A 92 -3.00 -0.10 -16.62
N GLY A 93 -4.13 -0.19 -15.91
CA GLY A 93 -5.05 -1.34 -16.00
C GLY A 93 -4.82 -2.45 -14.97
N GLY A 94 -4.08 -2.18 -13.89
CA GLY A 94 -4.04 -3.00 -12.67
C GLY A 94 -3.08 -4.20 -12.68
N PHE A 95 -2.98 -4.94 -13.79
CA PHE A 95 -2.21 -6.20 -13.84
C PHE A 95 -1.11 -6.24 -14.91
N ASN A 96 -0.78 -5.12 -15.54
CA ASN A 96 0.39 -5.01 -16.43
C ASN A 96 1.69 -4.90 -15.60
N LEU A 97 2.00 -5.94 -14.82
CA LEU A 97 3.15 -6.06 -13.90
C LEU A 97 4.15 -7.13 -14.34
#